data_AF-A0A6N0I0R3-F1
#
_entry.id   AF-A0A6N0I0R3-F1
#
_cell.length_a   1.000
_cell.length_b   1.000
_cell.length_c   1.000
_cell.angle_alpha   90.00
_cell.angle_beta   90.00
_cell.angle_gamma   90.00
#
_symmetry.space_group_name_H-M   'P 1'
#
loop_
_entity.id
_entity.type
_entity.pdbx_description
1 polymer ?
#
loop_
_entity_poly.entity_id
_entity_poly.type
_entity_poly.pdbx_seq_one_letter_code
_entity_poly.pdbx_strand_id
1 'polypeptide(L)'
;MRTLMKIGIYVDAENVRLNGGYSMRYDVLREFARRTGGDVLRMNTYMAYDEERAREDQHYRNKQSDYQQALRNNGWKVITKKVKRYTDEEGNVSVKANADLDLAVDILRQGEHLDYILLVTGDGDFSRVVSALQDYGCRVEILAFKNISNQLRQQADSYHNGYLIPNLLPMTDARSGNNQWGKTNHKVRGIASKWIDDKAFGFLLYLVPNGGDLLNTNYNDEASPYRSAFVHLNELTEGTYANMMSNRDNIFEFTLSEKTQDGEKKGYAADVTIVAGPGAPTTEYSGNGTAKQKTVSYK
;
A
#
# COMPACT_ATOMS: atom_id res chain seq x y z
N MET A 1 -20.63 -9.39 -27.81
CA MET A 1 -20.31 -9.70 -26.40
C MET A 1 -19.16 -8.77 -26.01
N ARG A 2 -19.33 -7.87 -25.03
CA ARG A 2 -18.19 -7.05 -24.56
C ARG A 2 -17.25 -8.00 -23.81
N THR A 3 -16.03 -8.16 -24.30
CA THR A 3 -15.02 -8.96 -23.60
C THR A 3 -14.70 -8.25 -22.28
N LEU A 4 -14.87 -8.94 -21.16
CA LEU A 4 -14.48 -8.39 -19.85
C LEU A 4 -12.96 -8.29 -19.79
N MET A 5 -12.46 -7.20 -19.22
CA MET A 5 -11.03 -6.97 -18.99
C MET A 5 -10.46 -8.09 -18.11
N LYS A 6 -9.34 -8.68 -18.53
CA LYS A 6 -8.66 -9.76 -17.82
C LYS A 6 -7.58 -9.20 -16.91
N ILE A 7 -7.72 -9.45 -15.62
CA ILE A 7 -6.92 -8.82 -14.58
C ILE A 7 -5.95 -9.83 -13.98
N GLY A 8 -4.67 -9.43 -13.84
CA GLY A 8 -3.68 -10.13 -13.04
C GLY A 8 -3.18 -9.29 -11.88
N ILE A 9 -2.98 -9.93 -10.73
CA ILE A 9 -2.40 -9.32 -9.54
C ILE A 9 -1.16 -10.10 -9.15
N TYR A 10 -0.04 -9.41 -9.02
CA TYR A 10 1.25 -10.02 -8.68
C TYR A 10 1.88 -9.26 -7.52
N VAL A 11 2.18 -9.98 -6.43
CA VAL A 11 2.64 -9.38 -5.18
C VAL A 11 4.03 -9.89 -4.83
N ASP A 12 4.98 -8.98 -4.75
CA ASP A 12 6.26 -9.20 -4.09
C ASP A 12 6.07 -8.99 -2.58
N ALA A 13 5.77 -10.08 -1.86
CA ALA A 13 5.37 -9.96 -0.47
C ALA A 13 6.52 -9.49 0.45
N GLU A 14 7.77 -9.79 0.10
CA GLU A 14 8.92 -9.38 0.91
C GLU A 14 9.22 -7.89 0.72
N ASN A 15 9.23 -7.40 -0.53
CA ASN A 15 9.39 -5.97 -0.77
C ASN A 15 8.28 -5.17 -0.09
N VAL A 16 7.02 -5.61 -0.23
CA VAL A 16 5.87 -4.99 0.44
C VAL A 16 6.04 -4.97 1.95
N ARG A 17 6.44 -6.10 2.55
CA ARG A 17 6.64 -6.24 4.00
C ARG A 17 7.72 -5.30 4.52
N LEU A 18 8.87 -5.25 3.84
CA LEU A 18 10.00 -4.42 4.25
C LEU A 18 9.73 -2.92 4.08
N ASN A 19 8.86 -2.56 3.13
CA ASN A 19 8.55 -1.17 2.81
C ASN A 19 7.25 -0.65 3.44
N GLY A 20 6.77 -1.30 4.49
CA GLY A 20 5.69 -0.78 5.34
C GLY A 20 4.27 -1.17 4.92
N GLY A 21 4.12 -2.12 3.99
CA GLY A 21 2.87 -2.81 3.69
C GLY A 21 2.63 -4.06 4.56
N TYR A 22 3.24 -4.13 5.75
CA TYR A 22 3.02 -5.22 6.69
C TYR A 22 1.53 -5.32 7.07
N SER A 23 0.99 -6.54 7.09
CA SER A 23 -0.44 -6.81 7.31
C SER A 23 -1.40 -6.27 6.23
N MET A 24 -0.90 -6.07 5.01
CA MET A 24 -1.75 -5.80 3.85
C MET A 24 -2.83 -6.88 3.69
N ARG A 25 -4.07 -6.43 3.48
CA ARG A 25 -5.25 -7.29 3.34
C ARG A 25 -5.45 -7.67 1.86
N TYR A 26 -5.23 -8.95 1.56
CA TYR A 26 -5.26 -9.47 0.19
C TYR A 26 -6.66 -9.52 -0.44
N ASP A 27 -7.70 -9.65 0.38
CA ASP A 27 -9.11 -9.51 -0.03
C ASP A 27 -9.39 -8.09 -0.54
N VAL A 28 -8.91 -7.07 0.17
CA VAL A 28 -9.06 -5.66 -0.25
C VAL A 28 -8.25 -5.38 -1.50
N LEU A 29 -7.03 -5.92 -1.59
CA LEU A 29 -6.18 -5.77 -2.77
C LEU A 29 -6.88 -6.32 -4.03
N ARG A 30 -7.53 -7.48 -3.90
CA ARG A 30 -8.34 -8.06 -4.99
C ARG A 30 -9.47 -7.13 -5.41
N GLU A 31 -10.25 -6.60 -4.47
CA GLU A 31 -11.35 -5.69 -4.81
C GLU A 31 -10.85 -4.37 -5.39
N PHE A 32 -9.73 -3.85 -4.90
CA PHE A 32 -9.08 -2.67 -5.48
C PHE A 32 -8.64 -2.90 -6.93
N ALA A 33 -8.10 -4.07 -7.25
CA ALA A 33 -7.73 -4.40 -8.64
C ALA A 33 -8.96 -4.48 -9.55
N ARG A 34 -10.13 -4.88 -9.03
CA ARG A 34 -11.38 -5.03 -9.80
C ARG A 34 -12.13 -3.73 -10.05
N ARG A 35 -11.69 -2.61 -9.48
CA ARG A 35 -12.40 -1.31 -9.55
C ARG A 35 -12.64 -0.81 -10.99
N THR A 36 -11.77 -1.18 -11.93
CA THR A 36 -11.89 -0.81 -13.36
C THR A 36 -12.89 -1.68 -14.12
N GLY A 37 -13.53 -2.64 -13.45
CA GLY A 37 -14.32 -3.69 -14.08
C GLY A 37 -13.43 -4.77 -14.70
N GLY A 38 -13.88 -6.02 -14.64
CA GLY A 38 -13.14 -7.15 -15.21
C GLY A 38 -13.07 -8.37 -14.30
N ASP A 39 -12.51 -9.43 -14.86
CA ASP A 39 -12.35 -10.72 -14.21
C ASP A 39 -10.90 -10.92 -13.79
N VAL A 40 -10.70 -11.24 -12.51
CA VAL A 40 -9.38 -11.55 -11.96
C VAL A 40 -9.02 -12.98 -12.33
N LEU A 41 -8.14 -13.14 -13.31
CA LEU A 41 -7.68 -14.44 -13.80
C LEU A 41 -6.45 -14.94 -13.05
N ARG A 42 -5.62 -14.04 -12.54
CA ARG A 42 -4.37 -14.35 -11.83
C ARG A 42 -4.27 -13.56 -10.53
N MET A 43 -3.92 -14.27 -9.45
CA MET A 43 -3.60 -13.69 -8.15
C MET A 43 -2.40 -14.45 -7.61
N ASN A 44 -1.20 -13.96 -7.90
CA ASN A 44 0.05 -14.61 -7.54
C ASN A 44 0.74 -13.78 -6.44
N THR A 45 1.21 -14.45 -5.39
CA THR A 45 1.99 -13.81 -4.33
C THR A 45 3.27 -14.59 -4.07
N TYR A 46 4.38 -13.87 -4.02
CA TYR A 46 5.73 -14.41 -3.93
C TYR A 46 6.25 -14.15 -2.53
N MET A 47 6.43 -15.22 -1.76
CA MET A 47 6.75 -15.15 -0.34
C MET A 47 8.08 -15.82 -0.06
N ALA A 48 8.94 -15.18 0.72
CA ALA A 48 10.11 -15.84 1.27
C ALA A 48 9.70 -16.89 2.30
N TYR A 49 10.34 -18.04 2.23
CA TYR A 49 10.21 -19.12 3.18
C TYR A 49 11.60 -19.59 3.61
N ASP A 50 11.91 -19.39 4.90
CA ASP A 50 13.18 -19.84 5.49
C ASP A 50 13.01 -21.31 5.92
N GLU A 51 13.50 -22.23 5.10
CA GLU A 51 13.39 -23.67 5.35
C GLU A 51 14.20 -24.11 6.56
N GLU A 52 15.35 -23.48 6.84
CA GLU A 52 16.19 -23.82 7.99
C GLU A 52 15.48 -23.41 9.27
N ARG A 53 15.01 -22.15 9.34
CA ARG A 53 14.22 -21.68 10.48
C ARG A 53 12.97 -22.53 10.68
N ALA A 54 12.29 -22.95 9.62
CA ALA A 54 11.12 -23.81 9.72
C ALA A 54 11.42 -25.22 10.28
N ARG A 55 12.67 -25.72 10.18
CA ARG A 55 13.06 -26.99 10.79
C ARG A 55 13.25 -26.87 12.30
N GLU A 56 13.78 -25.73 12.76
CA GLU A 56 14.13 -25.49 14.16
C GLU A 56 12.97 -24.85 14.96
N ASP A 57 12.19 -23.98 14.33
CA ASP A 57 11.11 -23.20 14.94
C ASP A 57 9.74 -23.68 14.42
N GLN A 58 9.14 -24.61 15.17
CA GLN A 58 7.82 -25.16 14.86
C GLN A 58 6.73 -24.09 14.88
N HIS A 59 6.86 -23.05 15.72
CA HIS A 59 5.89 -21.96 15.78
C HIS A 59 5.92 -21.12 14.50
N TYR A 60 7.12 -20.74 14.03
CA TYR A 60 7.30 -20.08 12.74
C TYR A 60 6.72 -20.91 11.59
N ARG A 61 7.05 -22.21 11.54
CA ARG A 61 6.56 -23.11 10.50
C ARG A 61 5.03 -23.17 10.44
N ASN A 62 4.38 -23.39 11.58
CA ASN A 62 2.93 -23.48 11.65
C ASN A 62 2.28 -22.16 11.26
N LYS A 63 2.75 -21.03 11.80
CA LYS A 63 2.23 -19.70 11.48
C LYS A 63 2.35 -19.37 9.99
N GLN A 64 3.47 -19.70 9.35
CA GLN A 64 3.65 -19.53 7.91
C GLN A 64 2.69 -20.43 7.12
N SER A 65 2.57 -21.70 7.49
CA SER A 65 1.67 -22.65 6.83
C SER A 65 0.21 -22.19 6.89
N ASP A 66 -0.26 -21.78 8.07
CA ASP A 66 -1.64 -21.30 8.28
C ASP A 66 -1.92 -20.05 7.44
N TYR A 67 -0.98 -19.10 7.43
CA TYR A 67 -1.08 -17.89 6.63
C TYR A 67 -1.12 -18.18 5.12
N GLN A 68 -0.23 -19.04 4.63
CA GLN A 68 -0.24 -19.44 3.22
C GLN A 68 -1.53 -20.18 2.86
N GLN A 69 -2.04 -21.05 3.74
CA GLN A 69 -3.29 -21.77 3.51
C GLN A 69 -4.49 -20.81 3.47
N ALA A 70 -4.54 -19.81 4.36
CA ALA A 70 -5.57 -18.79 4.35
C ALA A 70 -5.59 -18.02 3.02
N LEU A 71 -4.43 -17.69 2.45
CA LEU A 71 -4.35 -17.04 1.14
C LEU A 71 -4.82 -17.96 0.00
N ARG A 72 -4.41 -19.23 0.01
CA ARG A 72 -4.87 -20.23 -0.97
C ARG A 72 -6.39 -20.42 -0.92
N ASN A 73 -6.97 -20.47 0.28
CA ASN A 73 -8.42 -20.55 0.47
C ASN A 73 -9.15 -19.33 -0.10
N ASN A 74 -8.49 -18.16 -0.16
CA ASN A 74 -8.99 -16.95 -0.79
C ASN A 74 -8.66 -16.84 -2.29
N GLY A 75 -8.20 -17.94 -2.92
CA GLY A 75 -7.94 -18.03 -4.35
C GLY A 75 -6.55 -17.55 -4.80
N TRP A 76 -5.66 -17.21 -3.87
CA TRP A 76 -4.30 -16.79 -4.20
C TRP A 76 -3.39 -17.98 -4.48
N LYS A 77 -2.66 -17.92 -5.60
CA LYS A 77 -1.52 -18.80 -5.84
C LYS A 77 -0.35 -18.29 -5.02
N VAL A 78 -0.01 -19.02 -3.96
CA VAL A 78 1.15 -18.72 -3.12
C VAL A 78 2.38 -19.42 -3.67
N ILE A 79 3.36 -18.64 -4.14
CA ILE A 79 4.66 -19.10 -4.61
C ILE A 79 5.69 -18.87 -3.51
N THR A 80 6.13 -19.94 -2.86
CA THR A 80 7.16 -19.88 -1.83
C THR A 80 8.56 -19.91 -2.44
N LYS A 81 9.43 -19.01 -2.00
CA LYS A 81 10.83 -18.95 -2.41
C LYS A 81 11.72 -19.33 -1.25
N LYS A 82 12.58 -20.33 -1.48
CA LYS A 82 13.56 -20.78 -0.49
C LYS A 82 14.58 -19.67 -0.28
N VAL A 83 14.63 -19.16 0.93
CA VAL A 83 15.66 -18.23 1.35
C VAL A 83 17.01 -18.94 1.31
N LYS A 84 17.99 -18.40 0.58
CA LYS A 84 19.37 -18.90 0.61
C LYS A 84 20.21 -18.00 1.51
N ARG A 85 20.91 -18.61 2.45
CA ARG A 85 21.90 -17.96 3.30
C ARG A 85 23.26 -18.08 2.64
N TYR A 86 23.94 -16.96 2.47
CA TYR A 86 25.28 -16.86 1.94
C TYR A 86 26.18 -16.35 3.05
N THR A 87 27.10 -17.18 3.50
CA THR A 87 28.16 -16.75 4.43
C THR A 87 29.32 -16.23 3.58
N ASP A 88 29.73 -14.99 3.79
CA ASP A 88 30.95 -14.46 3.16
C ASP A 88 32.22 -15.01 3.83
N GLU A 89 33.39 -14.71 3.24
CA GLU A 89 34.69 -15.17 3.74
C GLU A 89 35.04 -14.59 5.13
N GLU A 90 34.34 -13.54 5.56
CA GLU A 90 34.50 -12.88 6.86
C GLU A 90 33.52 -13.43 7.93
N GLY A 91 32.66 -14.38 7.56
CA GLY A 91 31.69 -15.03 8.44
C GLY A 91 30.36 -14.29 8.57
N ASN A 92 30.12 -13.22 7.81
CA ASN A 92 28.82 -12.55 7.80
C ASN A 92 27.81 -13.35 6.98
N VAL A 93 26.67 -13.63 7.58
CA VAL A 93 25.57 -14.34 6.92
C VAL A 93 24.65 -13.31 6.25
N SER A 94 24.71 -13.22 4.93
CA SER A 94 23.74 -12.50 4.11
C SER A 94 22.62 -13.43 3.67
N VAL A 95 21.40 -12.90 3.60
CA VAL A 95 20.21 -13.68 3.28
C VAL A 95 19.62 -13.11 2.00
N LYS A 96 19.69 -13.85 0.88
CA LYS A 96 19.12 -13.41 -0.39
C LYS A 96 18.08 -14.40 -0.88
N ALA A 97 16.85 -13.92 -1.03
CA ALA A 97 15.80 -14.60 -1.78
C ALA A 97 15.60 -13.81 -3.07
N ASN A 98 16.15 -14.29 -4.20
CA ASN A 98 15.98 -13.61 -5.49
C ASN A 98 14.61 -13.98 -6.08
N ALA A 99 13.53 -13.52 -5.44
CA ALA A 99 12.15 -13.75 -5.87
C ALA A 99 11.85 -13.02 -7.20
N ASP A 100 12.64 -11.99 -7.50
CA ASP A 100 12.36 -11.03 -8.56
C ASP A 100 12.39 -11.66 -9.95
N LEU A 101 13.31 -12.60 -10.19
CA LEU A 101 13.42 -13.29 -11.48
C LEU A 101 12.21 -14.17 -11.75
N ASP A 102 11.78 -14.97 -10.78
CA ASP A 102 10.64 -15.86 -10.96
C ASP A 102 9.34 -15.08 -11.13
N LEU A 103 9.19 -13.99 -10.36
CA LEU A 103 8.09 -13.05 -10.50
C LEU A 103 8.08 -12.41 -11.90
N ALA A 104 9.22 -11.91 -12.37
CA ALA A 104 9.36 -11.32 -13.70
C ALA A 104 9.01 -12.31 -14.82
N VAL A 105 9.55 -13.54 -14.75
CA VAL A 105 9.28 -14.59 -15.75
C VAL A 105 7.80 -14.97 -15.78
N ASP A 106 7.19 -15.17 -14.62
CA ASP A 106 5.77 -15.51 -14.52
C ASP A 106 4.88 -14.39 -15.07
N ILE A 107 5.17 -13.13 -14.72
CA ILE A 107 4.42 -11.97 -15.22
C ILE A 107 4.52 -11.87 -16.74
N LEU A 108 5.73 -11.95 -17.31
CA LEU A 108 5.92 -11.81 -18.76
C LEU A 108 5.21 -12.94 -19.53
N ARG A 109 5.23 -14.17 -19.01
CA ARG A 109 4.56 -15.31 -19.65
C ARG A 109 3.04 -15.26 -19.53
N GLN A 110 2.52 -14.76 -18.41
CA GLN A 110 1.07 -14.70 -18.17
C GLN A 110 0.45 -13.41 -18.71
N GLY A 111 1.24 -12.34 -18.80
CA GLY A 111 0.83 -10.99 -19.18
C GLY A 111 0.35 -10.86 -20.62
N GLU A 112 0.84 -11.70 -21.54
CA GLU A 112 0.36 -11.76 -22.93
C GLU A 112 -1.15 -12.06 -23.03
N HIS A 113 -1.76 -12.61 -21.98
CA HIS A 113 -3.18 -12.94 -21.94
C HIS A 113 -4.00 -12.08 -20.98
N LEU A 114 -3.40 -11.00 -20.47
CA LEU A 114 -4.01 -10.07 -19.53
C LEU A 114 -4.10 -8.69 -20.17
N ASP A 115 -5.18 -7.97 -19.85
CA ASP A 115 -5.39 -6.60 -20.33
C ASP A 115 -4.89 -5.58 -19.29
N TYR A 116 -4.89 -5.99 -18.01
CA TYR A 116 -4.53 -5.15 -16.88
C TYR A 116 -3.77 -5.94 -15.81
N ILE A 117 -2.65 -5.38 -15.35
CA ILE A 117 -1.83 -5.93 -14.29
C ILE A 117 -1.69 -4.91 -13.15
N LEU A 118 -2.05 -5.33 -11.94
CA LEU A 118 -1.67 -4.66 -10.71
C LEU A 118 -0.42 -5.36 -10.15
N LEU A 119 0.74 -4.72 -10.30
CA LEU A 119 2.00 -5.20 -9.76
C LEU A 119 2.28 -4.48 -8.43
N VAL A 120 2.44 -5.28 -7.37
CA VAL A 120 2.61 -4.78 -6.01
C VAL A 120 4.07 -4.96 -5.58
N THR A 121 4.89 -3.95 -5.87
CA THR A 121 6.31 -3.86 -5.51
C THR A 121 6.78 -2.41 -5.60
N GLY A 122 7.80 -2.05 -4.82
CA GLY A 122 8.54 -0.79 -4.96
C GLY A 122 9.84 -0.93 -5.76
N ASP A 123 10.21 -2.13 -6.21
CA ASP A 123 11.53 -2.42 -6.78
C ASP A 123 11.71 -1.92 -8.22
N GLY A 124 12.74 -1.09 -8.42
CA GLY A 124 13.10 -0.50 -9.70
C GLY A 124 13.46 -1.51 -10.79
N ASP A 125 13.90 -2.71 -10.43
CA ASP A 125 14.32 -3.75 -11.38
C ASP A 125 13.16 -4.24 -12.26
N PHE A 126 11.91 -4.06 -11.82
CA PHE A 126 10.72 -4.37 -12.61
C PHE A 126 10.42 -3.35 -13.72
N SER A 127 11.12 -2.21 -13.80
CA SER A 127 10.83 -1.19 -14.83
C SER A 127 10.88 -1.77 -16.24
N ARG A 128 11.84 -2.67 -16.52
CA ARG A 128 11.94 -3.34 -17.83
C ARG A 128 10.79 -4.33 -18.08
N VAL A 129 10.32 -5.00 -17.03
CA VAL A 129 9.15 -5.89 -17.10
C VAL A 129 7.90 -5.09 -17.42
N VAL A 130 7.69 -3.95 -16.75
CA VAL A 130 6.58 -3.04 -17.02
C VAL A 130 6.57 -2.59 -18.48
N SER A 131 7.71 -2.09 -18.99
CA SER A 131 7.84 -1.67 -20.38
C SER A 131 7.49 -2.79 -21.36
N ALA A 132 7.98 -4.01 -21.13
CA ALA A 132 7.71 -5.14 -22.01
C ALA A 132 6.23 -5.56 -22.03
N LEU A 133 5.52 -5.45 -20.89
CA LEU A 133 4.08 -5.71 -20.84
C LEU A 133 3.26 -4.65 -21.57
N GLN A 134 3.66 -3.39 -21.45
CA GLN A 134 3.05 -2.28 -22.17
C GLN A 134 3.20 -2.43 -23.68
N ASP A 135 4.34 -2.97 -24.16
CA ASP A 135 4.55 -3.30 -25.57
C ASP A 135 3.54 -4.35 -26.09
N TYR A 136 3.02 -5.23 -25.21
CA TYR A 136 1.93 -6.16 -25.52
C TYR A 136 0.52 -5.54 -25.39
N GLY A 137 0.42 -4.25 -25.09
CA GLY A 137 -0.86 -3.55 -24.89
C GLY A 137 -1.48 -3.79 -23.51
N CYS A 138 -0.77 -4.42 -22.57
CA CYS A 138 -1.24 -4.57 -21.20
C CYS A 138 -1.04 -3.28 -20.43
N ARG A 139 -2.11 -2.78 -19.78
CA ARG A 139 -2.00 -1.67 -18.82
C ARG A 139 -1.38 -2.17 -17.52
N VAL A 140 -0.35 -1.51 -17.03
CA VAL A 140 0.37 -1.91 -15.82
C VAL A 140 0.32 -0.80 -14.78
N GLU A 141 -0.27 -1.11 -13.63
CA GLU A 141 -0.31 -0.21 -12.49
C GLU A 141 0.53 -0.75 -11.33
N ILE A 142 1.20 0.16 -10.64
CA ILE A 142 2.04 -0.15 -9.50
C ILE A 142 1.32 0.23 -8.22
N LEU A 143 1.27 -0.69 -7.27
CA LEU A 143 0.94 -0.39 -5.88
C LEU A 143 2.18 -0.59 -5.02
N ALA A 144 2.57 0.45 -4.30
CA ALA A 144 3.71 0.36 -3.38
C ALA A 144 3.49 1.21 -2.13
N PHE A 145 4.42 1.10 -1.19
CA PHE A 145 4.41 1.79 0.08
C PHE A 145 5.63 2.72 0.15
N LYS A 146 6.53 2.54 1.13
CA LYS A 146 7.77 3.31 1.24
C LYS A 146 8.78 2.89 0.16
N ASN A 147 9.78 3.72 -0.10
CA ASN A 147 10.97 3.41 -0.92
C ASN A 147 10.70 2.88 -2.34
N ILE A 148 9.59 3.27 -2.98
CA ILE A 148 9.39 2.96 -4.40
C ILE A 148 10.44 3.67 -5.27
N SER A 149 10.99 2.96 -6.25
CA SER A 149 11.86 3.54 -7.28
C SER A 149 11.14 4.61 -8.11
N ASN A 150 11.77 5.78 -8.26
CA ASN A 150 11.27 6.84 -9.14
C ASN A 150 11.15 6.37 -10.59
N GLN A 151 12.08 5.53 -11.05
CA GLN A 151 12.06 4.98 -12.40
C GLN A 151 10.83 4.08 -12.61
N LEU A 152 10.55 3.18 -11.66
CA LEU A 152 9.38 2.32 -11.71
C LEU A 152 8.08 3.14 -11.70
N ARG A 153 8.01 4.14 -10.80
CA ARG A 153 6.87 5.05 -10.68
C ARG A 153 6.57 5.77 -12.00
N GLN A 154 7.62 6.21 -12.72
CA GLN A 154 7.48 6.90 -14.01
C GLN A 154 7.18 5.97 -15.18
N GLN A 155 7.61 4.71 -15.12
CA GLN A 155 7.40 3.72 -16.19
C GLN A 155 5.96 3.17 -16.20
N ALA A 156 5.31 3.09 -15.04
CA ALA A 156 3.95 2.55 -14.90
C ALA A 156 2.88 3.47 -15.50
N ASP A 157 1.76 2.89 -15.94
CA ASP A 157 0.59 3.66 -16.40
C ASP A 157 -0.08 4.44 -15.26
N SER A 158 -0.02 3.88 -14.04
CA SER A 158 -0.46 4.57 -12.82
C SER A 158 0.26 4.02 -11.60
N TYR A 159 0.40 4.89 -10.59
CA TYR A 159 0.98 4.54 -9.29
C TYR A 159 -0.01 4.82 -8.17
N HIS A 160 -0.17 3.83 -7.29
CA HIS A 160 -1.02 3.90 -6.11
C HIS A 160 -0.20 3.74 -4.84
N ASN A 161 -0.31 4.73 -3.96
CA ASN A 161 0.24 4.60 -2.62
C ASN A 161 -0.69 3.71 -1.77
N GLY A 162 -0.20 2.54 -1.36
CA GLY A 162 -0.95 1.54 -0.62
C GLY A 162 -1.52 2.05 0.72
N TYR A 163 -0.92 3.07 1.33
CA TYR A 163 -1.47 3.68 2.55
C TYR A 163 -2.81 4.39 2.32
N LEU A 164 -3.09 4.85 1.10
CA LEU A 164 -4.29 5.60 0.76
C LEU A 164 -5.47 4.70 0.35
N ILE A 165 -5.20 3.43 0.06
CA ILE A 165 -6.24 2.50 -0.41
C ILE A 165 -7.16 2.14 0.77
N PRO A 166 -8.48 2.40 0.66
CA PRO A 166 -9.41 2.19 1.76
C PRO A 166 -9.34 0.80 2.37
N ASN A 167 -9.01 0.77 3.66
CA ASN A 167 -8.84 -0.43 4.47
C ASN A 167 -7.81 -1.43 3.93
N LEU A 168 -6.88 -1.08 3.04
CA LEU A 168 -5.86 -2.03 2.57
C LEU A 168 -4.89 -2.42 3.68
N LEU A 169 -4.56 -1.46 4.55
CA LEU A 169 -3.83 -1.67 5.78
C LEU A 169 -4.74 -1.43 7.00
N PRO A 170 -4.50 -2.12 8.12
CA PRO A 170 -5.18 -1.80 9.37
C PRO A 170 -4.84 -0.38 9.82
N MET A 171 -5.77 0.25 10.54
CA MET A 171 -5.54 1.53 11.22
C MET A 171 -4.58 1.34 12.40
N THR A 172 -3.90 2.42 12.78
CA THR A 172 -2.86 2.38 13.81
C THR A 172 -3.39 1.94 15.18
N ASP A 173 -4.66 2.23 15.48
CA ASP A 173 -5.26 1.89 16.77
C ASP A 173 -5.99 0.54 16.74
N ALA A 174 -5.60 -0.37 17.64
CA ALA A 174 -6.15 -1.71 17.80
C ALA A 174 -7.66 -1.77 18.17
N ARG A 175 -8.27 -0.64 18.59
CA ARG A 175 -9.74 -0.53 18.79
C ARG A 175 -10.51 -0.38 17.47
N SER A 176 -9.81 -0.22 16.34
CA SER A 176 -10.37 -0.02 15.00
C SER A 176 -10.94 -1.29 14.33
N GLY A 177 -11.18 -2.37 15.08
CA GLY A 177 -11.86 -3.55 14.53
C GLY A 177 -13.22 -3.23 13.88
N ASN A 178 -13.83 -2.11 14.27
CA ASN A 178 -15.07 -1.58 13.69
C ASN A 178 -14.87 -0.29 12.87
N ASN A 179 -13.68 -0.01 12.33
CA ASN A 179 -13.46 1.19 11.54
C ASN A 179 -14.20 1.12 10.20
N GLN A 180 -15.04 2.11 9.91
CA GLN A 180 -15.77 2.24 8.65
C GLN A 180 -15.18 3.39 7.84
N TRP A 181 -14.22 3.08 6.97
CA TRP A 181 -13.55 4.09 6.14
C TRP A 181 -14.54 5.00 5.39
N GLY A 182 -14.30 6.30 5.43
CA GLY A 182 -15.12 7.31 4.75
C GLY A 182 -16.42 7.68 5.49
N LYS A 183 -16.68 7.12 6.67
CA LYS A 183 -17.79 7.54 7.53
C LYS A 183 -17.34 8.56 8.57
N THR A 184 -18.26 9.45 8.97
CA THR A 184 -18.04 10.38 10.09
C THR A 184 -17.68 9.62 11.37
N ASN A 185 -16.81 10.19 12.18
CA ASN A 185 -16.23 9.63 13.41
C ASN A 185 -15.38 8.37 13.20
N HIS A 186 -15.01 8.05 11.95
CA HIS A 186 -14.09 6.98 11.61
C HIS A 186 -12.81 7.53 10.99
N LYS A 187 -11.76 6.72 11.08
CA LYS A 187 -10.45 7.08 10.56
C LYS A 187 -10.35 6.80 9.07
N VAL A 188 -9.60 7.65 8.38
CA VAL A 188 -9.15 7.49 7.00
C VAL A 188 -7.69 7.89 6.88
N ARG A 189 -7.07 7.60 5.73
CA ARG A 189 -5.78 8.16 5.38
C ARG A 189 -5.87 9.03 4.14
N GLY A 190 -5.04 10.06 4.11
CA GLY A 190 -5.02 11.04 3.04
C GLY A 190 -3.69 11.76 2.92
N ILE A 191 -3.63 12.62 1.90
CA ILE A 191 -2.51 13.53 1.65
C ILE A 191 -2.98 14.97 1.83
N ALA A 192 -2.09 15.87 2.21
CA ALA A 192 -2.38 17.29 2.16
C ALA A 192 -2.44 17.77 0.71
N SER A 193 -3.61 18.23 0.27
CA SER A 193 -3.77 18.84 -1.06
C SER A 193 -3.34 20.30 -1.06
N LYS A 194 -3.53 20.99 0.07
CA LYS A 194 -3.13 22.38 0.28
C LYS A 194 -2.90 22.63 1.77
N TRP A 195 -1.88 23.41 2.07
CA TRP A 195 -1.60 23.95 3.40
C TRP A 195 -1.27 25.44 3.27
N ILE A 196 -1.74 26.26 4.20
CA ILE A 196 -1.52 27.72 4.21
C ILE A 196 -0.95 28.09 5.58
N ASP A 197 0.37 28.24 5.65
CA ASP A 197 1.09 28.49 6.92
C ASP A 197 0.57 29.74 7.65
N ASP A 198 0.42 30.87 6.96
CA ASP A 198 -0.04 32.13 7.56
C ASP A 198 -1.41 32.05 8.22
N LYS A 199 -2.26 31.12 7.74
CA LYS A 199 -3.62 30.93 8.26
C LYS A 199 -3.75 29.68 9.14
N ALA A 200 -2.66 28.93 9.30
CA ALA A 200 -2.60 27.72 10.12
C ALA A 200 -3.69 26.67 9.77
N PHE A 201 -4.05 26.54 8.48
CA PHE A 201 -5.02 25.55 8.03
C PHE A 201 -4.70 24.99 6.65
N GLY A 202 -5.33 23.86 6.32
CA GLY A 202 -5.23 23.23 5.02
C GLY A 202 -6.39 22.29 4.71
N PHE A 203 -6.17 21.44 3.73
CA PHE A 203 -7.12 20.45 3.25
C PHE A 203 -6.41 19.12 3.04
N LEU A 204 -7.00 18.05 3.56
CA LEU A 204 -6.59 16.68 3.35
C LEU A 204 -7.50 16.03 2.30
N LEU A 205 -6.90 15.34 1.34
CA LEU A 205 -7.59 14.57 0.32
C LEU A 205 -7.52 13.09 0.67
N TYR A 206 -8.67 12.41 0.67
CA TYR A 206 -8.77 10.98 0.94
C TYR A 206 -9.66 10.29 -0.08
N LEU A 207 -9.48 8.98 -0.24
CA LEU A 207 -10.29 8.15 -1.12
C LEU A 207 -11.54 7.64 -0.39
N VAL A 208 -12.70 7.64 -1.05
CA VAL A 208 -13.89 6.92 -0.56
C VAL A 208 -13.85 5.44 -0.99
N PRO A 209 -14.43 4.51 -0.21
CA PRO A 209 -14.51 3.11 -0.60
C PRO A 209 -15.28 2.91 -1.91
N ASN A 210 -14.95 1.85 -2.66
CA ASN A 210 -15.54 1.53 -3.97
C ASN A 210 -15.39 2.66 -5.01
N GLY A 211 -14.42 3.55 -4.80
CA GLY A 211 -14.19 4.72 -5.64
C GLY A 211 -13.95 4.34 -7.10
N GLY A 212 -14.68 5.01 -8.00
CA GLY A 212 -14.71 4.79 -9.44
C GLY A 212 -13.41 5.12 -10.16
N ASP A 213 -13.46 5.99 -11.17
CA ASP A 213 -12.27 6.33 -11.94
C ASP A 213 -11.27 7.14 -11.09
N LEU A 214 -10.18 6.49 -10.68
CA LEU A 214 -9.10 7.13 -9.91
C LEU A 214 -8.40 8.25 -10.69
N LEU A 215 -8.57 8.33 -12.01
CA LEU A 215 -8.05 9.44 -12.81
C LEU A 215 -8.88 10.72 -12.62
N ASN A 216 -10.13 10.61 -12.15
CA ASN A 216 -10.96 11.76 -11.81
C ASN A 216 -10.54 12.33 -10.45
N THR A 217 -9.54 13.22 -10.45
CA THR A 217 -9.00 13.87 -9.24
C THR A 217 -9.80 15.10 -8.79
N ASN A 218 -10.86 15.48 -9.51
CA ASN A 218 -11.69 16.63 -9.17
C ASN A 218 -12.63 16.28 -8.02
N TYR A 219 -12.23 16.56 -6.78
CA TYR A 219 -13.03 16.26 -5.59
C TYR A 219 -14.37 17.03 -5.48
N ASN A 220 -14.64 18.00 -6.36
CA ASN A 220 -15.95 18.65 -6.47
C ASN A 220 -16.91 17.89 -7.39
N ASP A 221 -16.41 16.92 -8.15
CA ASP A 221 -17.23 16.01 -8.95
C ASP A 221 -17.72 14.86 -8.06
N GLU A 222 -19.03 14.63 -8.03
CA GLU A 222 -19.63 13.53 -7.27
C GLU A 222 -19.10 12.16 -7.72
N ALA A 223 -18.77 12.01 -9.00
CA ALA A 223 -18.21 10.79 -9.58
C ALA A 223 -16.73 10.59 -9.22
N SER A 224 -16.03 11.63 -8.74
CA SER A 224 -14.66 11.49 -8.25
C SER A 224 -14.64 10.60 -7.01
N PRO A 225 -13.66 9.69 -6.89
CA PRO A 225 -13.45 8.90 -5.69
C PRO A 225 -12.73 9.69 -4.58
N TYR A 226 -12.37 10.96 -4.82
CA TYR A 226 -11.67 11.78 -3.84
C TYR A 226 -12.63 12.72 -3.11
N ARG A 227 -12.41 12.87 -1.81
CA ARG A 227 -13.11 13.84 -0.94
C ARG A 227 -12.09 14.64 -0.16
N SER A 228 -12.47 15.88 0.17
CA SER A 228 -11.62 16.81 0.92
C SER A 228 -12.15 17.00 2.34
N ALA A 229 -11.24 17.07 3.30
CA ALA A 229 -11.50 17.42 4.68
C ALA A 229 -10.65 18.63 5.10
N PHE A 230 -11.28 19.64 5.68
CA PHE A 230 -10.60 20.80 6.25
C PHE A 230 -9.83 20.41 7.51
N VAL A 231 -8.62 20.92 7.68
CA VAL A 231 -7.79 20.70 8.86
C VAL A 231 -7.24 22.04 9.36
N HIS A 232 -7.26 22.25 10.68
CA HIS A 232 -6.61 23.36 11.35
C HIS A 232 -5.37 22.86 12.12
N LEU A 233 -4.39 23.72 12.36
CA LEU A 233 -3.15 23.39 13.08
C LEU A 233 -3.40 22.72 14.44
N ASN A 234 -4.45 23.14 15.14
CA ASN A 234 -4.81 22.59 16.46
C ASN A 234 -5.29 21.13 16.42
N GLU A 235 -5.60 20.60 15.23
CA GLU A 235 -6.00 19.20 15.04
C GLU A 235 -4.79 18.29 14.81
N LEU A 236 -3.57 18.84 14.64
CA LEU A 236 -2.36 18.05 14.50
C LEU A 236 -1.94 17.47 15.85
N THR A 237 -1.73 16.15 15.90
CA THR A 237 -1.30 15.47 17.12
C THR A 237 0.21 15.53 17.31
N GLU A 238 0.68 15.15 18.50
CA GLU A 238 2.12 15.08 18.81
C GLU A 238 2.90 14.31 17.73
N GLY A 239 4.07 14.87 17.34
CA GLY A 239 4.91 14.33 16.27
C GLY A 239 4.46 14.71 14.84
N THR A 240 3.36 15.43 14.68
CA THR A 240 2.88 15.93 13.38
C THR A 240 2.97 17.46 13.35
N TYR A 241 3.73 17.99 12.40
CA TYR A 241 4.05 19.42 12.35
C TYR A 241 3.57 20.08 11.05
N ALA A 242 3.33 21.39 11.07
CA ALA A 242 2.82 22.15 9.92
C ALA A 242 3.69 22.00 8.67
N ASN A 243 5.01 22.01 8.81
CA ASN A 243 5.94 21.85 7.67
C ASN A 243 5.79 20.49 6.97
N MET A 244 5.31 19.45 7.66
CA MET A 244 5.04 18.14 7.07
C MET A 244 3.82 18.18 6.15
N MET A 245 2.86 19.07 6.38
CA MET A 245 1.65 19.22 5.57
C MET A 245 1.94 19.75 4.17
N SER A 246 3.09 20.39 3.97
CA SER A 246 3.49 20.90 2.65
C SER A 246 4.12 19.82 1.75
N ASN A 247 4.47 18.64 2.31
CA ASN A 247 5.05 17.54 1.54
C ASN A 247 3.95 16.57 1.08
N ARG A 248 3.82 16.39 -0.23
CA ARG A 248 2.80 15.52 -0.85
C ARG A 248 3.07 14.02 -0.72
N ASP A 249 4.29 13.63 -0.38
CA ASP A 249 4.63 12.23 -0.08
C ASP A 249 4.24 11.84 1.36
N ASN A 250 3.90 12.81 2.21
CA ASN A 250 3.44 12.54 3.57
C ASN A 250 2.00 12.06 3.59
N ILE A 251 1.79 10.98 4.32
CA ILE A 251 0.49 10.36 4.53
C ILE A 251 0.04 10.61 5.96
N PHE A 252 -1.18 11.10 6.10
CA PHE A 252 -1.81 11.41 7.36
C PHE A 252 -2.97 10.47 7.62
N GLU A 253 -3.07 9.96 8.84
CA GLU A 253 -4.25 9.29 9.37
C GLU A 253 -5.02 10.29 10.22
N PHE A 254 -6.34 10.35 10.04
CA PHE A 254 -7.18 11.34 10.73
C PHE A 254 -8.61 10.84 10.88
N THR A 255 -9.31 11.36 11.89
CA THR A 255 -10.73 11.11 12.13
C THR A 255 -11.58 12.07 11.33
N LEU A 256 -12.53 11.55 10.55
CA LEU A 256 -13.49 12.36 9.82
C LEU A 256 -14.54 12.95 10.78
N SER A 257 -14.84 14.22 10.64
CA SER A 257 -15.99 14.87 11.27
C SER A 257 -16.76 15.71 10.23
N GLU A 258 -18.03 15.98 10.49
CA GLU A 258 -18.85 16.86 9.66
C GLU A 258 -19.23 18.08 10.50
N LYS A 259 -19.09 19.28 9.93
CA LYS A 259 -19.69 20.49 10.50
C LYS A 259 -20.53 21.17 9.43
N THR A 260 -21.67 21.71 9.84
CA THR A 260 -22.52 22.51 8.95
C THR A 260 -21.99 23.93 8.95
N GLN A 261 -21.61 24.43 7.78
CA GLN A 261 -21.15 25.80 7.59
C GLN A 261 -21.92 26.37 6.40
N ASP A 262 -22.57 27.52 6.60
CA ASP A 262 -23.38 28.20 5.57
C ASP A 262 -24.49 27.32 4.96
N GLY A 263 -25.06 26.40 5.75
CA GLY A 263 -26.08 25.46 5.31
C GLY A 263 -25.56 24.23 4.55
N GLU A 264 -24.26 24.17 4.26
CA GLU A 264 -23.60 23.04 3.62
C GLU A 264 -22.83 22.18 4.63
N LYS A 265 -22.91 20.85 4.46
CA LYS A 265 -22.07 19.93 5.21
C LYS A 265 -20.66 19.93 4.64
N LYS A 266 -19.67 20.33 5.45
CA LYS A 266 -18.25 20.27 5.08
C LYS A 266 -17.54 19.21 5.90
N GLY A 267 -16.62 18.49 5.25
CA GLY A 267 -15.76 17.52 5.91
C GLY A 267 -14.65 18.22 6.69
N TYR A 268 -14.39 17.74 7.90
CA TYR A 268 -13.34 18.19 8.79
C TYR A 268 -12.48 16.99 9.21
N ALA A 269 -11.19 17.23 9.37
CA ALA A 269 -10.23 16.26 9.88
C ALA A 269 -9.83 16.65 11.31
N ALA A 270 -9.97 15.70 12.23
CA ALA A 270 -9.55 15.80 13.61
C ALA A 270 -8.50 14.71 13.92
N ASP A 271 -7.75 14.87 15.00
CA ASP A 271 -6.73 13.91 15.46
C ASP A 271 -5.76 13.50 14.34
N VAL A 272 -5.19 14.49 13.65
CA VAL A 272 -4.36 14.28 12.46
C VAL A 272 -2.95 13.86 12.86
N THR A 273 -2.56 12.65 12.46
CA THR A 273 -1.25 12.08 12.74
C THR A 273 -0.53 11.66 11.44
N ILE A 274 0.75 12.01 11.30
CA ILE A 274 1.58 11.48 10.21
C ILE A 274 1.87 9.98 10.42
N VAL A 275 1.66 9.17 9.38
CA VAL A 275 1.87 7.71 9.42
C VAL A 275 2.92 7.21 8.42
N ALA A 276 3.19 7.96 7.36
CA ALA A 276 4.26 7.64 6.40
C ALA A 276 4.78 8.90 5.71
N GLY A 277 6.01 8.84 5.21
CA GLY A 277 6.70 9.92 4.49
C GLY A 277 7.89 10.51 5.26
N PRO A 278 8.61 11.49 4.69
CA PRO A 278 9.76 12.12 5.33
C PRO A 278 9.43 12.75 6.69
N GLY A 279 10.16 12.35 7.72
CA GLY A 279 9.95 12.81 9.11
C GLY A 279 8.85 12.06 9.87
N ALA A 280 8.16 11.11 9.24
CA ALA A 280 7.26 10.20 9.95
C ALA A 280 8.05 9.27 10.90
N PRO A 281 7.48 8.86 12.04
CA PRO A 281 8.12 7.89 12.92
C PRO A 281 8.51 6.60 12.17
N THR A 282 9.76 6.16 12.34
CA THR A 282 10.21 4.87 11.84
C THR A 282 9.70 3.77 12.76
N THR A 283 8.70 3.02 12.31
CA THR A 283 8.42 1.71 12.89
C THR A 283 9.50 0.74 12.41
N GLU A 284 10.59 0.60 13.17
CA GLU A 284 11.52 -0.52 12.98
C GLU A 284 10.83 -1.80 13.45
N TYR A 285 10.63 -2.72 12.52
CA TYR A 285 10.08 -4.04 12.82
C TYR A 285 11.20 -4.93 13.35
N SER A 286 11.26 -5.11 14.68
CA SER A 286 12.03 -6.20 15.27
C SER A 286 11.37 -7.53 14.87
N GLY A 287 12.17 -8.52 14.47
CA GLY A 287 11.72 -9.81 13.89
C GLY A 287 10.80 -10.68 14.78
N ASN A 288 10.34 -10.17 15.93
CA ASN A 288 9.51 -10.85 16.92
C ASN A 288 8.08 -10.26 17.05
N GLY A 289 7.54 -9.65 15.99
CA GLY A 289 6.12 -9.28 15.93
C GLY A 289 5.67 -8.23 16.95
N THR A 290 6.60 -7.54 17.59
CA THR A 290 6.32 -6.38 18.46
C THR A 290 6.90 -5.14 17.80
N ALA A 291 6.00 -4.27 17.33
CA ALA A 291 6.35 -2.92 16.91
C ALA A 291 6.79 -2.13 18.14
N LYS A 292 8.05 -1.70 18.19
CA LYS A 292 8.50 -0.69 19.15
C LYS A 292 8.74 0.60 18.37
N GLN A 293 8.08 1.68 18.77
CA GLN A 293 8.42 3.02 18.29
C GLN A 293 9.79 3.39 18.87
N LYS A 294 10.76 3.68 18.02
CA LYS A 294 11.99 4.37 18.41
C LYS A 294 12.10 5.64 17.59
N THR A 295 12.23 6.76 18.28
CA THR A 295 12.56 8.05 17.68
C THR A 295 14.01 8.01 17.22
N VAL A 296 14.25 8.00 15.90
CA VAL A 296 15.60 8.15 15.35
C VAL A 296 15.83 9.61 15.02
N SER A 297 16.75 10.24 15.74
CA SER A 297 17.27 11.58 15.45
C SER A 297 18.33 11.50 14.35
N TYR A 298 18.13 12.20 13.24
CA TYR A 298 19.18 12.40 12.24
C TYR A 298 20.14 13.50 12.70
N LYS A 299 21.45 13.22 12.65
CA LYS A 299 22.51 14.23 12.61
C LYS A 299 22.83 14.55 11.15
#